data_AF-A0A857DBQ3-F1
#
_entry.id   AF-A0A857DBQ3-F1
#
_cell.length_a   1.000
_cell.length_b   1.000
_cell.length_c   1.000
_cell.angle_alpha   90.00
_cell.angle_beta   90.00
_cell.angle_gamma   90.00
#
_symmetry.space_group_name_H-M   'P 1'
#
loop_
_entity.id
_entity.type
_entity.pdbx_description
1 polymer ?
#
loop_
_entity_poly.entity_id
_entity_poly.type
_entity_poly.pdbx_seq_one_letter_code
_entity_poly.pdbx_strand_id
1 'polypeptide(L)'
;MKRWLMWDEYTFSLEAPRGHLPRYLPSQGTKIRPVLFARQDLPVWTDLLSQNLRNFSFETPTVNLRGEIIKTTTHTAQYFSEQLIVNTKQLKTNITEEITLDMVSIPDGTFTMGSPKNEKDSPNNERPQHNVKVPPFFMGKYPITQGQWKMIATRTDLKVKIDLEEDPSYFKKPYQDQDREIDRWLRPVERVNWYEAVEFCQRLSKLTGRDYRLPSEAQWEYACRAMTEPLDLAKGESYPPFYFGETLTDKLANYNASRTYASEPKGENGKETIPVGQFPPNAFGLYDLHGNVWEWCMDDWHDNYENAPSDGSAWLDNNQEENLDAENSLESTEKDGNNPYSVMRGGSWGYDPDYCRSALRNNYFRRVFRIYYLGFRVVCVFGRTL
;
A
#
# COMPACT_ATOMS: atom_id res chain seq x y z
N MET A 1 17.28 58.22 -18.91
CA MET A 1 16.98 59.65 -19.18
C MET A 1 15.47 59.76 -19.35
N LYS A 2 14.81 60.83 -18.83
CA LYS A 2 13.37 60.88 -18.44
C LYS A 2 13.12 60.03 -17.15
N ARG A 3 12.43 60.43 -16.06
CA ARG A 3 11.22 61.30 -15.78
C ARG A 3 9.91 60.66 -16.30
N TRP A 4 8.75 60.64 -15.63
CA TRP A 4 8.12 61.24 -14.41
C TRP A 4 6.89 60.34 -14.02
N LEU A 5 6.10 60.40 -12.92
CA LEU A 5 6.01 61.07 -11.58
C LEU A 5 5.03 60.22 -10.71
N MET A 6 5.29 59.92 -9.42
CA MET A 6 4.68 60.44 -8.17
C MET A 6 3.14 60.30 -7.89
N TRP A 7 2.84 59.65 -6.75
CA TRP A 7 1.70 59.73 -5.79
C TRP A 7 0.22 59.61 -6.22
N ASP A 8 -0.55 58.85 -5.44
CA ASP A 8 -1.51 59.41 -4.47
C ASP A 8 -1.75 58.44 -3.29
N GLU A 9 -2.02 58.98 -2.09
CA GLU A 9 -2.40 58.21 -0.89
C GLU A 9 -3.88 58.45 -0.56
N TYR A 10 -4.60 57.45 -0.02
CA TYR A 10 -5.86 57.69 0.69
C TYR A 10 -5.93 56.85 1.97
N THR A 11 -6.05 57.53 3.10
CA THR A 11 -6.36 56.95 4.42
C THR A 11 -7.77 57.36 4.82
N PHE A 12 -8.48 56.49 5.54
CA PHE A 12 -9.71 56.84 6.26
C PHE A 12 -9.86 55.91 7.46
N SER A 13 -10.39 56.43 8.57
CA SER A 13 -10.58 55.68 9.81
C SER A 13 -12.00 55.82 10.34
N LEU A 14 -12.51 54.72 10.90
CA LEU A 14 -13.49 54.62 11.99
C LEU A 14 -14.58 55.70 12.12
N GLU A 15 -15.84 55.30 11.88
CA GLU A 15 -16.91 55.53 12.87
C GLU A 15 -18.03 54.47 12.72
N ALA A 16 -18.84 54.25 13.77
CA ALA A 16 -19.77 53.13 13.86
C ALA A 16 -21.12 53.48 14.55
N PRO A 17 -22.28 53.21 13.92
CA PRO A 17 -23.60 53.31 14.57
C PRO A 17 -24.02 52.00 15.25
N ARG A 18 -24.81 52.10 16.33
CA ARG A 18 -25.32 50.95 17.11
C ARG A 18 -26.64 50.41 16.52
N GLY A 19 -26.74 49.11 16.26
CA GLY A 19 -27.95 48.44 15.72
C GLY A 19 -28.41 47.25 16.59
N HIS A 20 -29.69 47.25 16.99
CA HIS A 20 -30.29 46.33 17.95
C HIS A 20 -30.27 44.83 17.56
N LEU A 21 -30.09 43.95 18.56
CA LEU A 21 -30.28 42.49 18.47
C LEU A 21 -31.77 42.08 18.62
N PRO A 22 -32.32 41.24 17.74
CA PRO A 22 -33.51 40.45 18.02
C PRO A 22 -33.19 39.21 18.87
N ARG A 23 -34.02 38.89 19.87
CA ARG A 23 -33.92 37.62 20.62
C ARG A 23 -34.58 36.48 19.83
N TYR A 24 -33.88 35.36 19.65
CA TYR A 24 -34.51 34.12 19.23
C TYR A 24 -35.12 33.36 20.43
N LEU A 25 -36.31 32.80 20.22
CA LEU A 25 -37.00 31.93 21.18
C LEU A 25 -36.65 30.45 20.89
N PRO A 26 -36.54 29.58 21.91
CA PRO A 26 -36.24 28.17 21.70
C PRO A 26 -37.46 27.41 21.17
N SER A 27 -37.39 26.91 19.93
CA SER A 27 -38.44 26.09 19.32
C SER A 27 -38.30 24.61 19.72
N GLN A 28 -39.31 24.11 20.44
CA GLN A 28 -39.72 22.71 20.64
C GLN A 28 -38.92 21.64 19.85
N GLY A 29 -38.19 20.78 20.55
CA GLY A 29 -37.40 19.71 19.93
C GLY A 29 -38.24 18.57 19.35
N THR A 30 -38.13 18.35 18.04
CA THR A 30 -38.77 17.20 17.37
C THR A 30 -37.93 15.94 17.56
N LYS A 31 -38.47 14.95 18.29
CA LYS A 31 -37.83 13.62 18.42
C LYS A 31 -37.89 12.86 17.10
N ILE A 32 -36.83 12.93 16.30
CA ILE A 32 -36.61 12.01 15.18
C ILE A 32 -36.44 10.60 15.78
N ARG A 33 -37.29 9.66 15.35
CA ARG A 33 -37.12 8.23 15.66
C ARG A 33 -36.10 7.65 14.68
N PRO A 34 -35.17 6.78 15.11
CA PRO A 34 -34.33 6.05 14.16
C PRO A 34 -35.23 5.17 13.28
N VAL A 35 -35.14 5.37 11.97
CA VAL A 35 -35.72 4.44 10.99
C VAL A 35 -34.80 3.23 10.94
N LEU A 36 -35.29 2.06 11.34
CA LEU A 36 -34.57 0.82 11.06
C LEU A 36 -34.63 0.57 9.55
N PHE A 37 -33.55 0.89 8.85
CA PHE A 37 -33.31 0.33 7.53
C PHE A 37 -33.01 -1.17 7.71
N ALA A 38 -33.97 -2.00 7.30
CA ALA A 38 -33.73 -3.42 7.12
C ALA A 38 -32.65 -3.61 6.02
N ARG A 39 -31.94 -4.75 6.06
CA ARG A 39 -30.88 -5.18 5.13
C ARG A 39 -31.00 -4.50 3.76
N GLN A 40 -30.11 -3.55 3.48
CA GLN A 40 -29.92 -3.02 2.13
C GLN A 40 -28.83 -3.83 1.43
N ASP A 41 -29.01 -4.02 0.14
CA ASP A 41 -28.23 -4.94 -0.67
C ASP A 41 -26.80 -4.42 -0.92
N LEU A 42 -25.90 -5.34 -1.27
CA LEU A 42 -24.55 -4.99 -1.73
C LEU A 42 -24.66 -4.05 -2.95
N PRO A 43 -23.80 -3.02 -3.08
CA PRO A 43 -23.86 -2.12 -4.22
C PRO A 43 -23.72 -2.88 -5.55
N VAL A 44 -24.37 -2.40 -6.62
CA VAL A 44 -24.49 -3.10 -7.92
C VAL A 44 -23.12 -3.51 -8.49
N TRP A 45 -22.06 -2.75 -8.20
CA TRP A 45 -20.69 -3.06 -8.61
C TRP A 45 -20.06 -4.25 -7.89
N THR A 46 -20.42 -4.55 -6.64
CA THR A 46 -19.97 -5.76 -5.92
C THR A 46 -20.49 -7.03 -6.59
N ASP A 47 -21.75 -7.01 -7.01
CA ASP A 47 -22.40 -8.13 -7.69
C ASP A 47 -21.77 -8.36 -9.07
N LEU A 48 -21.64 -7.30 -9.88
CA LEU A 48 -20.94 -7.31 -11.17
C LEU A 48 -19.47 -7.77 -11.07
N LEU A 49 -18.77 -7.47 -9.97
CA LEU A 49 -17.43 -7.97 -9.70
C LEU A 49 -17.42 -9.47 -9.42
N SER A 50 -18.30 -9.94 -8.52
CA SER A 50 -18.40 -11.35 -8.15
C SER A 50 -18.65 -12.27 -9.35
N GLN A 51 -19.43 -11.80 -10.33
CA GLN A 51 -19.81 -12.54 -11.54
C GLN A 51 -18.67 -12.67 -12.57
N ASN A 52 -17.55 -11.98 -12.39
CA ASN A 52 -16.41 -11.97 -13.33
C ASN A 52 -15.08 -12.44 -12.70
N LEU A 53 -15.10 -13.00 -11.49
CA LEU A 53 -13.90 -13.54 -10.84
C LEU A 53 -13.45 -14.85 -11.51
N ARG A 54 -12.18 -14.90 -11.90
CA ARG A 54 -11.51 -16.13 -12.34
C ARG A 54 -10.81 -16.78 -11.14
N ASN A 55 -10.75 -18.10 -11.13
CA ASN A 55 -9.94 -18.85 -10.16
C ASN A 55 -8.54 -19.08 -10.72
N PHE A 56 -7.51 -19.04 -9.87
CA PHE A 56 -6.20 -19.61 -10.16
C PHE A 56 -5.70 -20.45 -8.99
N SER A 57 -5.08 -21.59 -9.30
CA SER A 57 -4.49 -22.48 -8.31
C SER A 57 -2.97 -22.33 -8.30
N PHE A 58 -2.37 -22.48 -7.13
CA PHE A 58 -0.95 -22.26 -6.88
C PHE A 58 -0.49 -23.06 -5.66
N GLU A 59 0.81 -23.07 -5.40
CA GLU A 59 1.41 -23.79 -4.28
C GLU A 59 2.22 -22.87 -3.37
N THR A 60 2.00 -22.98 -2.06
CA THR A 60 2.76 -22.27 -1.03
C THR A 60 3.59 -23.30 -0.25
N PRO A 61 4.94 -23.23 -0.29
CA PRO A 61 5.80 -24.06 0.53
C PRO A 61 5.83 -23.56 1.99
N THR A 62 6.12 -24.47 2.91
CA THR A 62 6.47 -24.17 4.30
C THR A 62 7.84 -24.76 4.58
N VAL A 63 8.75 -23.95 5.16
CA VAL A 63 10.11 -24.35 5.51
C VAL A 63 10.31 -24.48 7.02
N ASN A 64 11.28 -25.30 7.40
CA ASN A 64 11.79 -25.34 8.77
C ASN A 64 12.88 -24.27 9.00
N LEU A 65 13.44 -24.23 10.23
CA LEU A 65 14.53 -23.34 10.64
C LEU A 65 15.82 -23.41 9.78
N ARG A 66 15.95 -24.38 8.86
CA ARG A 66 17.08 -24.52 7.93
C ARG A 66 16.75 -24.12 6.49
N GLY A 67 15.54 -23.62 6.22
CA GLY A 67 15.07 -23.37 4.86
C GLY A 67 14.74 -24.64 4.07
N GLU A 68 14.72 -25.81 4.70
CA GLU A 68 14.31 -27.07 4.07
C GLU A 68 12.77 -27.09 3.96
N ILE A 69 12.22 -27.31 2.76
CA ILE A 69 10.76 -27.41 2.56
C ILE A 69 10.24 -28.68 3.25
N ILE A 70 9.37 -28.50 4.24
CA ILE A 70 8.76 -29.58 5.03
C ILE A 70 7.31 -29.88 4.63
N LYS A 71 6.65 -28.95 3.92
CA LYS A 71 5.30 -29.09 3.39
C LYS A 71 5.15 -28.19 2.16
N THR A 72 4.35 -28.62 1.20
CA THR A 72 3.77 -27.74 0.17
C THR A 72 2.26 -27.83 0.29
N THR A 73 1.56 -26.70 0.20
CA THR A 73 0.10 -26.65 0.26
C THR A 73 -0.42 -26.08 -1.05
N THR A 74 -1.28 -26.82 -1.75
CA THR A 74 -2.00 -26.32 -2.91
C THR A 74 -3.19 -25.47 -2.46
N HIS A 75 -3.32 -24.28 -3.00
CA HIS A 75 -4.38 -23.31 -2.72
C HIS A 75 -5.09 -22.91 -4.00
N THR A 76 -6.19 -22.16 -3.88
CA THR A 76 -6.88 -21.52 -5.01
C THR A 76 -7.44 -20.19 -4.55
N ALA A 77 -7.19 -19.14 -5.31
CA ALA A 77 -7.70 -17.79 -5.05
C ALA A 77 -8.47 -17.26 -6.25
N GLN A 78 -9.31 -16.25 -5.99
CA GLN A 78 -10.10 -15.57 -7.00
C GLN A 78 -9.47 -14.23 -7.37
N TYR A 79 -9.60 -13.81 -8.62
CA TYR A 79 -9.10 -12.51 -9.08
C TYR A 79 -9.86 -11.98 -10.30
N PHE A 80 -9.80 -10.67 -10.50
CA PHE A 80 -10.06 -10.03 -11.78
C PHE A 80 -8.79 -9.35 -12.30
N SER A 81 -8.77 -8.90 -13.55
CA SER A 81 -7.73 -7.99 -14.05
C SER A 81 -8.36 -6.68 -14.47
N GLU A 82 -7.74 -5.54 -14.18
CA GLU A 82 -7.97 -4.32 -14.97
C GLU A 82 -7.15 -4.39 -16.25
N GLN A 83 -7.72 -3.91 -17.36
CA GLN A 83 -6.99 -3.70 -18.62
C GLN A 83 -6.50 -2.25 -18.68
N LEU A 84 -5.19 -2.02 -18.64
CA LEU A 84 -4.64 -0.66 -18.64
C LEU A 84 -4.49 -0.08 -20.06
N ILE A 85 -4.69 -0.89 -21.10
CA ILE A 85 -4.61 -0.52 -22.53
C ILE A 85 -5.99 -0.67 -23.18
N VAL A 86 -6.46 0.37 -23.88
CA VAL A 86 -7.71 0.33 -24.68
C VAL A 86 -7.52 0.83 -26.12
N ASN A 87 -6.40 1.49 -26.46
CA ASN A 87 -6.15 1.95 -27.84
C ASN A 87 -4.66 2.13 -28.18
N THR A 88 -4.16 1.39 -29.17
CA THR A 88 -2.73 1.30 -29.52
C THR A 88 -2.19 2.45 -30.38
N LYS A 89 -2.95 3.54 -30.58
CA LYS A 89 -2.57 4.64 -31.49
C LYS A 89 -1.80 5.81 -30.88
N GLN A 90 -1.71 5.92 -29.55
CA GLN A 90 -1.06 7.08 -28.90
C GLN A 90 0.35 6.78 -28.36
N LEU A 91 0.65 5.54 -27.97
CA LEU A 91 1.96 5.17 -27.44
C LEU A 91 2.92 4.77 -28.56
N LYS A 92 3.98 5.55 -28.77
CA LYS A 92 5.08 5.25 -29.72
C LYS A 92 6.05 4.22 -29.15
N THR A 93 5.54 3.11 -28.63
CA THR A 93 6.31 2.05 -27.96
C THR A 93 5.84 0.69 -28.46
N ASN A 94 6.76 -0.24 -28.71
CA ASN A 94 6.47 -1.59 -29.19
C ASN A 94 5.90 -2.52 -28.09
N ILE A 95 5.05 -1.98 -27.21
CA ILE A 95 4.30 -2.75 -26.23
C ILE A 95 3.10 -3.34 -26.97
N THR A 96 3.29 -4.54 -27.51
CA THR A 96 2.27 -5.27 -28.30
C THR A 96 1.36 -6.16 -27.46
N GLU A 97 1.61 -6.24 -26.15
CA GLU A 97 0.88 -7.11 -25.22
C GLU A 97 -0.03 -6.31 -24.28
N GLU A 98 -1.09 -6.98 -23.81
CA GLU A 98 -2.11 -6.41 -22.95
C GLU A 98 -1.58 -6.23 -21.52
N ILE A 99 -1.15 -5.01 -21.18
CA ILE A 99 -0.76 -4.70 -19.79
C ILE A 99 -2.01 -4.73 -18.90
N THR A 100 -2.07 -5.77 -18.07
CA THR A 100 -3.11 -5.99 -17.07
C THR A 100 -2.62 -5.70 -15.65
N LEU A 101 -3.56 -5.48 -14.73
CA LEU A 101 -3.33 -5.43 -13.29
C LEU A 101 -4.22 -6.48 -12.60
N ASP A 102 -3.62 -7.60 -12.19
CA ASP A 102 -4.31 -8.67 -11.46
C ASP A 102 -4.62 -8.27 -10.01
N MET A 103 -5.90 -8.31 -9.66
CA MET A 103 -6.44 -7.93 -8.36
C MET A 103 -7.06 -9.16 -7.68
N VAL A 104 -6.34 -9.70 -6.70
CA VAL A 104 -6.70 -10.93 -5.97
C VAL A 104 -7.68 -10.61 -4.86
N SER A 105 -8.72 -11.43 -4.74
CA SER A 105 -9.78 -11.33 -3.73
C SER A 105 -9.26 -11.79 -2.37
N ILE A 106 -9.28 -10.88 -1.40
CA ILE A 106 -8.84 -11.11 -0.03
C ILE A 106 -10.08 -11.23 0.87
N PRO A 107 -10.29 -12.38 1.56
CA PRO A 107 -11.47 -12.60 2.37
C PRO A 107 -11.49 -11.70 3.61
N ASP A 108 -12.67 -11.50 4.21
CA ASP A 108 -12.74 -10.88 5.52
C ASP A 108 -12.29 -11.85 6.63
N GLY A 109 -11.87 -11.29 7.75
CA GLY A 109 -11.32 -12.07 8.86
C GLY A 109 -10.93 -11.21 10.04
N THR A 110 -10.32 -11.82 11.05
CA THR A 110 -9.69 -11.12 12.18
C THR A 110 -8.32 -11.73 12.43
N PHE A 111 -7.27 -10.93 12.50
CA PHE A 111 -5.92 -11.43 12.75
C PHE A 111 -5.25 -10.65 13.88
N THR A 112 -4.18 -11.20 14.44
CA THR A 112 -3.39 -10.53 15.48
C THR A 112 -2.22 -9.77 14.85
N MET A 113 -2.35 -8.46 14.74
CA MET A 113 -1.35 -7.57 14.15
C MET A 113 -0.16 -7.36 15.09
N GLY A 114 1.05 -7.23 14.53
CA GLY A 114 2.29 -7.08 15.28
C GLY A 114 2.94 -8.40 15.73
N SER A 115 3.96 -8.29 16.58
CA SER A 115 4.83 -9.41 16.97
C SER A 115 5.03 -9.53 18.48
N PRO A 116 5.22 -10.77 19.00
CA PRO A 116 5.49 -10.98 20.41
C PRO A 116 6.92 -10.53 20.75
N LYS A 117 7.15 -10.16 22.01
CA LYS A 117 8.44 -9.60 22.48
C LYS A 117 9.64 -10.56 22.33
N ASN A 118 9.40 -11.86 22.10
CA ASN A 118 10.39 -12.90 21.88
C ASN A 118 10.56 -13.29 20.40
N GLU A 119 9.87 -12.64 19.46
CA GLU A 119 10.21 -12.76 18.03
C GLU A 119 11.62 -12.18 17.80
N LYS A 120 12.45 -12.89 17.03
CA LYS A 120 13.83 -12.49 16.78
C LYS A 120 13.87 -11.18 15.98
N ASP A 121 14.83 -10.32 16.32
CA ASP A 121 15.13 -9.04 15.66
C ASP A 121 13.89 -8.12 15.51
N SER A 122 12.97 -8.22 16.46
CA SER A 122 11.72 -7.45 16.51
C SER A 122 11.86 -6.14 17.31
N PRO A 123 11.81 -4.96 16.66
CA PRO A 123 11.70 -3.66 17.33
C PRO A 123 10.38 -3.45 18.08
N ASN A 124 10.36 -2.48 19.01
CA ASN A 124 9.21 -2.21 19.89
C ASN A 124 8.02 -1.53 19.20
N ASN A 125 8.19 -1.00 17.99
CA ASN A 125 7.13 -0.37 17.21
C ASN A 125 6.12 -1.39 16.64
N GLU A 126 6.45 -2.68 16.66
CA GLU A 126 5.59 -3.81 16.27
C GLU A 126 4.62 -4.25 17.39
N ARG A 127 4.48 -3.45 18.46
CA ARG A 127 3.75 -3.79 19.69
C ARG A 127 2.86 -2.64 20.19
N PRO A 128 1.81 -2.89 20.98
CA PRO A 128 1.33 -4.21 21.42
C PRO A 128 0.72 -5.05 20.28
N GLN A 129 0.75 -6.37 20.44
CA GLN A 129 -0.06 -7.25 19.61
C GLN A 129 -1.55 -7.00 19.91
N HIS A 130 -2.35 -6.85 18.87
CA HIS A 130 -3.76 -6.52 18.98
C HIS A 130 -4.56 -7.17 17.84
N ASN A 131 -5.85 -7.43 18.07
CA ASN A 131 -6.69 -8.06 17.06
C ASN A 131 -7.34 -6.99 16.16
N VAL A 132 -7.18 -7.15 14.86
CA VAL A 132 -7.76 -6.27 13.84
C VAL A 132 -8.71 -7.07 12.97
N LYS A 133 -9.97 -6.63 12.88
CA LYS A 133 -10.95 -7.17 11.94
C LYS A 133 -10.80 -6.47 10.60
N VAL A 134 -10.46 -7.22 9.55
CA VAL A 134 -10.26 -6.67 8.21
C VAL A 134 -11.47 -7.03 7.33
N PRO A 135 -12.22 -6.05 6.78
CA PRO A 135 -13.27 -6.29 5.79
C PRO A 135 -12.72 -6.88 4.48
N PRO A 136 -13.56 -7.44 3.60
CA PRO A 136 -13.07 -8.03 2.35
C PRO A 136 -12.68 -6.95 1.35
N PHE A 137 -11.63 -7.20 0.56
CA PHE A 137 -11.09 -6.26 -0.43
C PHE A 137 -10.35 -7.01 -1.54
N PHE A 138 -9.89 -6.29 -2.57
CA PHE A 138 -8.94 -6.84 -3.52
C PHE A 138 -7.57 -6.19 -3.35
N MET A 139 -6.50 -6.96 -3.52
CA MET A 139 -5.12 -6.48 -3.49
C MET A 139 -4.39 -6.83 -4.79
N GLY A 140 -3.49 -5.94 -5.24
CA GLY A 140 -2.59 -6.22 -6.35
C GLY A 140 -1.79 -7.48 -6.08
N LYS A 141 -1.87 -8.45 -7.00
CA LYS A 141 -1.18 -9.76 -6.93
C LYS A 141 0.32 -9.60 -6.70
N TYR A 142 0.87 -8.53 -7.26
CA TYR A 142 2.25 -8.09 -7.26
C TYR A 142 2.33 -6.63 -6.80
N PRO A 143 3.53 -6.10 -6.48
CA PRO A 143 3.78 -4.67 -6.54
C PRO A 143 3.48 -4.12 -7.95
N ILE A 144 3.16 -2.83 -8.05
CA ILE A 144 2.92 -2.17 -9.35
C ILE A 144 4.19 -2.26 -10.20
N THR A 145 4.07 -2.74 -11.43
CA THR A 145 5.22 -2.91 -12.33
C THR A 145 5.60 -1.63 -13.07
N GLN A 146 6.82 -1.57 -13.59
CA GLN A 146 7.29 -0.43 -14.41
C GLN A 146 6.43 -0.23 -15.66
N GLY A 147 5.88 -1.30 -16.24
CA GLY A 147 4.91 -1.23 -17.34
C GLY A 147 3.56 -0.66 -16.91
N GLN A 148 3.00 -1.16 -15.80
CA GLN A 148 1.73 -0.67 -15.24
C GLN A 148 1.82 0.80 -14.84
N TRP A 149 2.93 1.20 -14.19
CA TRP A 149 3.23 2.59 -13.87
C TRP A 149 3.13 3.49 -15.09
N LYS A 150 3.89 3.16 -16.14
CA LYS A 150 3.98 3.95 -17.37
C LYS A 150 2.62 4.14 -18.05
N MET A 151 1.75 3.11 -18.03
CA MET A 151 0.41 3.18 -18.60
C MET A 151 -0.52 4.20 -17.92
N ILE A 152 -0.30 4.51 -16.64
CA ILE A 152 -1.10 5.49 -15.88
C ILE A 152 -0.39 6.86 -15.79
N ALA A 153 0.93 6.88 -15.72
CA ALA A 153 1.72 8.11 -15.67
C ALA A 153 1.61 8.92 -16.98
N THR A 154 1.67 8.26 -18.14
CA THR A 154 1.52 8.87 -19.48
C THR A 154 0.12 9.47 -19.73
N ARG A 155 -0.90 9.03 -18.99
CA ARG A 155 -2.29 9.46 -19.14
C ARG A 155 -2.55 10.77 -18.40
N THR A 156 -2.11 11.88 -18.99
CA THR A 156 -2.30 13.23 -18.44
C THR A 156 -3.77 13.65 -18.34
N ASP A 157 -4.66 13.05 -19.13
CA ASP A 157 -6.12 13.18 -18.99
C ASP A 157 -6.65 12.58 -17.67
N LEU A 158 -5.94 11.60 -17.11
CA LEU A 158 -6.29 11.01 -15.81
C LEU A 158 -5.80 11.83 -14.61
N LYS A 159 -4.87 12.79 -14.77
CA LYS A 159 -4.30 13.60 -13.68
C LYS A 159 -5.35 14.09 -12.67
N VAL A 160 -5.00 14.04 -11.39
CA VAL A 160 -5.86 14.49 -10.27
C VAL A 160 -5.23 15.67 -9.53
N LYS A 161 -4.06 15.50 -8.93
CA LYS A 161 -3.26 16.58 -8.31
C LYS A 161 -1.95 16.83 -9.08
N ILE A 162 -1.05 15.84 -9.09
CA ILE A 162 0.36 16.02 -9.51
C ILE A 162 0.70 15.35 -10.84
N ASP A 163 1.77 15.83 -11.48
CA ASP A 163 2.37 15.14 -12.62
C ASP A 163 3.23 13.97 -12.15
N LEU A 164 3.28 12.91 -12.97
CA LEU A 164 4.06 11.71 -12.70
C LEU A 164 5.17 11.59 -13.75
N GLU A 165 6.40 11.31 -13.33
CA GLU A 165 7.47 10.92 -14.25
C GLU A 165 7.07 9.58 -14.93
N GLU A 166 7.06 9.53 -16.26
CA GLU A 166 6.56 8.35 -17.00
C GLU A 166 7.37 7.08 -16.77
N ASP A 167 8.63 7.23 -16.36
CA ASP A 167 9.60 6.15 -16.24
C ASP A 167 10.65 6.50 -15.16
N PRO A 168 10.30 6.48 -13.86
CA PRO A 168 11.16 6.99 -12.76
C PRO A 168 12.23 5.98 -12.31
N SER A 169 12.00 4.69 -12.53
CA SER A 169 12.77 3.61 -11.89
C SER A 169 14.23 3.56 -12.32
N TYR A 170 15.14 3.33 -11.37
CA TYR A 170 16.58 3.20 -11.62
C TYR A 170 16.94 2.01 -12.52
N PHE A 171 16.26 0.87 -12.36
CA PHE A 171 16.59 -0.38 -13.07
C PHE A 171 16.07 -0.41 -14.51
N LYS A 172 16.80 0.29 -15.40
CA LYS A 172 16.49 0.46 -16.84
C LYS A 172 16.91 -0.70 -17.77
N LYS A 173 17.51 -1.78 -17.25
CA LYS A 173 17.94 -2.94 -18.07
C LYS A 173 16.96 -4.10 -17.91
N PRO A 174 16.79 -4.95 -18.95
CA PRO A 174 16.20 -6.27 -18.78
C PRO A 174 16.85 -7.02 -17.60
N TYR A 175 16.11 -7.97 -17.02
CA TYR A 175 16.64 -8.86 -15.99
C TYR A 175 17.20 -10.12 -16.63
N GLN A 176 18.36 -10.59 -16.15
CA GLN A 176 19.00 -11.81 -16.62
C GLN A 176 18.75 -12.93 -15.60
N ASP A 177 17.86 -13.86 -15.94
CA ASP A 177 17.65 -15.11 -15.21
C ASP A 177 18.35 -16.26 -15.95
N GLN A 178 19.56 -16.60 -15.52
CA GLN A 178 20.40 -17.62 -16.17
C GLN A 178 20.59 -17.28 -17.67
N ASP A 179 20.12 -18.13 -18.58
CA ASP A 179 20.17 -17.89 -20.04
C ASP A 179 18.97 -17.07 -20.58
N ARG A 180 18.02 -16.66 -19.72
CA ARG A 180 16.79 -15.94 -20.09
C ARG A 180 16.92 -14.43 -19.83
N GLU A 181 16.66 -13.63 -20.86
CA GLU A 181 16.39 -12.20 -20.70
C GLU A 181 14.88 -11.98 -20.46
N ILE A 182 14.53 -11.25 -19.41
CA ILE A 182 13.15 -10.91 -19.04
C ILE A 182 12.99 -9.39 -19.05
N ASP A 183 11.93 -8.88 -19.70
CA ASP A 183 11.76 -7.43 -19.86
C ASP A 183 11.60 -6.70 -18.50
N ARG A 184 12.31 -5.57 -18.39
CA ARG A 184 12.23 -4.64 -17.26
C ARG A 184 10.82 -4.14 -16.96
N TRP A 185 9.89 -4.11 -17.92
CA TRP A 185 8.51 -3.67 -17.66
C TRP A 185 7.78 -4.56 -16.66
N LEU A 186 8.28 -5.78 -16.41
CA LEU A 186 7.78 -6.70 -15.38
C LEU A 186 8.45 -6.54 -14.00
N ARG A 187 9.53 -5.76 -13.88
CA ARG A 187 10.10 -5.38 -12.57
C ARG A 187 9.10 -4.46 -11.83
N PRO A 188 9.09 -4.43 -10.48
CA PRO A 188 8.35 -3.43 -9.73
C PRO A 188 8.84 -2.01 -10.08
N VAL A 189 7.92 -1.05 -10.03
CA VAL A 189 8.28 0.37 -10.09
C VAL A 189 8.99 0.75 -8.80
N GLU A 190 10.17 1.35 -8.94
CA GLU A 190 10.90 1.98 -7.85
C GLU A 190 11.26 3.45 -8.18
N ARG A 191 11.82 4.18 -7.20
CA ARG A 191 12.00 5.64 -7.20
C ARG A 191 10.69 6.43 -7.30
N VAL A 192 9.60 5.87 -6.78
CA VAL A 192 8.33 6.60 -6.56
C VAL A 192 8.18 6.99 -5.09
N ASN A 193 7.75 8.21 -4.84
CA ASN A 193 7.44 8.70 -3.50
C ASN A 193 5.97 8.41 -3.13
N TRP A 194 5.59 8.67 -1.88
CA TRP A 194 4.25 8.31 -1.38
C TRP A 194 3.12 9.06 -2.12
N TYR A 195 3.31 10.36 -2.36
CA TYR A 195 2.33 11.20 -3.08
C TYR A 195 2.16 10.76 -4.53
N GLU A 196 3.24 10.33 -5.18
CA GLU A 196 3.22 9.78 -6.54
C GLU A 196 2.48 8.43 -6.60
N ALA A 197 2.65 7.58 -5.60
CA ALA A 197 1.90 6.33 -5.47
C ALA A 197 0.40 6.58 -5.22
N VAL A 198 0.05 7.59 -4.41
CA VAL A 198 -1.34 8.03 -4.19
C VAL A 198 -1.96 8.63 -5.46
N GLU A 199 -1.25 9.50 -6.20
CA GLU A 199 -1.72 10.02 -7.50
C GLU A 199 -1.93 8.87 -8.52
N PHE A 200 -1.03 7.88 -8.59
CA PHE A 200 -1.25 6.69 -9.43
C PHE A 200 -2.55 5.98 -9.06
N CYS A 201 -2.82 5.78 -7.77
CA CYS A 201 -4.06 5.18 -7.30
C CYS A 201 -5.29 6.01 -7.72
N GLN A 202 -5.25 7.34 -7.51
CA GLN A 202 -6.34 8.25 -7.87
C GLN A 202 -6.60 8.27 -9.40
N ARG A 203 -5.55 8.23 -10.22
CA ARG A 203 -5.66 8.09 -11.68
C ARG A 203 -6.27 6.74 -12.10
N LEU A 204 -5.90 5.65 -11.43
CA LEU A 204 -6.46 4.31 -11.65
C LEU A 204 -7.95 4.26 -11.23
N SER A 205 -8.32 4.90 -10.12
CA SER A 205 -9.72 5.08 -9.71
C SER A 205 -10.54 5.83 -10.77
N LYS A 206 -9.99 6.92 -11.30
CA LYS A 206 -10.61 7.74 -12.36
C LYS A 206 -10.72 7.00 -13.70
N LEU A 207 -9.81 6.07 -13.99
CA LEU A 207 -9.85 5.22 -15.19
C LEU A 207 -10.91 4.11 -15.10
N THR A 208 -11.05 3.50 -13.92
CA THR A 208 -11.84 2.27 -13.70
C THR A 208 -13.24 2.52 -13.12
N GLY A 209 -13.46 3.69 -12.51
CA GLY A 209 -14.68 3.99 -11.75
C GLY A 209 -14.75 3.27 -10.40
N ARG A 210 -13.62 2.81 -9.86
CA ARG A 210 -13.50 2.00 -8.63
C ARG A 210 -12.63 2.72 -7.60
N ASP A 211 -12.71 2.33 -6.32
CA ASP A 211 -11.92 2.92 -5.24
C ASP A 211 -10.56 2.22 -5.09
N TYR A 212 -9.57 2.68 -5.87
CA TYR A 212 -8.17 2.30 -5.75
C TYR A 212 -7.39 3.24 -4.83
N ARG A 213 -6.64 2.65 -3.90
CA ARG A 213 -5.74 3.35 -2.96
C ARG A 213 -4.56 2.48 -2.54
N LEU A 214 -3.63 3.05 -1.77
CA LEU A 214 -2.64 2.26 -1.02
C LEU A 214 -3.35 1.38 0.02
N PRO A 215 -2.82 0.18 0.33
CA PRO A 215 -3.28 -0.62 1.47
C PRO A 215 -3.13 0.18 2.76
N SER A 216 -3.98 -0.05 3.75
CA SER A 216 -3.58 0.25 5.12
C SER A 216 -2.49 -0.72 5.59
N GLU A 217 -1.70 -0.36 6.59
CA GLU A 217 -0.72 -1.26 7.20
C GLU A 217 -1.39 -2.54 7.71
N ALA A 218 -2.60 -2.42 8.28
CA ALA A 218 -3.42 -3.54 8.70
C ALA A 218 -3.83 -4.44 7.53
N GLN A 219 -4.27 -3.86 6.40
CA GLN A 219 -4.55 -4.63 5.17
C GLN A 219 -3.30 -5.30 4.63
N TRP A 220 -2.13 -4.66 4.73
CA TRP A 220 -0.85 -5.20 4.27
C TRP A 220 -0.40 -6.38 5.14
N GLU A 221 -0.36 -6.25 6.46
CA GLU A 221 0.09 -7.33 7.36
C GLU A 221 -0.86 -8.54 7.30
N TYR A 222 -2.17 -8.29 7.29
CA TYR A 222 -3.20 -9.31 7.09
C TYR A 222 -2.99 -10.09 5.79
N ALA A 223 -2.83 -9.35 4.69
CA ALA A 223 -2.63 -9.91 3.37
C ALA A 223 -1.30 -10.66 3.24
N CYS A 224 -0.24 -10.21 3.91
CA CYS A 224 1.08 -10.86 3.95
C CYS A 224 1.05 -12.17 4.74
N ARG A 225 0.48 -12.18 5.95
CA ARG A 225 0.37 -13.38 6.78
C ARG A 225 -0.58 -14.42 6.20
N ALA A 226 -1.62 -13.98 5.47
CA ALA A 226 -2.69 -14.82 4.92
C ALA A 226 -3.43 -15.67 5.99
N MET A 227 -3.72 -15.06 7.15
CA MET A 227 -4.37 -15.67 8.30
C MET A 227 -5.71 -14.98 8.59
N THR A 228 -6.83 -15.71 8.55
CA THR A 228 -8.18 -15.17 8.78
C THR A 228 -8.64 -15.21 10.24
N GLU A 229 -7.91 -15.91 11.11
CA GLU A 229 -8.22 -16.13 12.52
C GLU A 229 -7.14 -15.55 13.44
N PRO A 230 -7.50 -14.99 14.62
CA PRO A 230 -6.55 -14.39 15.56
C PRO A 230 -5.86 -15.44 16.42
N LEU A 231 -4.71 -15.07 16.98
CA LEU A 231 -3.94 -15.90 17.92
C LEU A 231 -4.59 -15.94 19.30
N ASP A 232 -4.56 -17.10 19.95
CA ASP A 232 -4.72 -17.16 21.41
C ASP A 232 -3.41 -16.78 22.11
N LEU A 233 -3.21 -15.47 22.25
CA LEU A 233 -2.06 -14.89 22.96
C LEU A 233 -1.97 -15.36 24.42
N ALA A 234 -3.06 -15.83 25.04
CA ALA A 234 -3.02 -16.35 26.41
C ALA A 234 -2.44 -17.77 26.48
N LYS A 235 -2.45 -18.53 25.38
CA LYS A 235 -1.66 -19.77 25.21
C LYS A 235 -0.21 -19.52 24.78
N GLY A 236 0.15 -18.29 24.44
CA GLY A 236 1.45 -17.96 23.85
C GLY A 236 1.58 -18.36 22.38
N GLU A 237 0.46 -18.42 21.65
CA GLU A 237 0.46 -18.64 20.20
C GLU A 237 1.12 -17.45 19.48
N SER A 238 1.89 -17.73 18.41
CA SER A 238 2.49 -16.74 17.52
C SER A 238 2.31 -17.16 16.08
N TYR A 239 2.14 -16.19 15.18
CA TYR A 239 2.41 -16.42 13.76
C TYR A 239 3.92 -16.58 13.53
N PRO A 240 4.35 -17.28 12.47
CA PRO A 240 5.75 -17.25 12.05
C PRO A 240 6.16 -15.85 11.55
N PRO A 241 7.47 -15.53 11.54
CA PRO A 241 7.98 -14.24 11.04
C PRO A 241 7.71 -14.04 9.53
N PHE A 242 7.73 -15.12 8.75
CA PHE A 242 7.42 -15.13 7.31
C PHE A 242 6.24 -16.07 7.05
N TYR A 243 5.40 -15.79 6.03
CA TYR A 243 4.34 -16.74 5.62
C TYR A 243 4.88 -18.11 5.13
N PHE A 244 6.18 -18.22 4.84
CA PHE A 244 6.87 -19.48 4.57
C PHE A 244 7.23 -20.28 5.85
N GLY A 245 7.16 -19.69 7.04
CA GLY A 245 7.56 -20.31 8.31
C GLY A 245 8.67 -19.53 9.02
N GLU A 246 9.47 -20.26 9.80
CA GLU A 246 10.45 -19.69 10.74
C GLU A 246 11.66 -18.97 10.10
N THR A 247 11.83 -19.09 8.77
CA THR A 247 12.94 -18.43 8.07
C THR A 247 12.65 -18.20 6.58
N LEU A 248 13.57 -17.49 5.91
CA LEU A 248 13.52 -17.09 4.52
C LEU A 248 14.78 -17.59 3.79
N THR A 249 14.70 -17.82 2.47
CA THR A 249 15.87 -18.18 1.63
C THR A 249 15.81 -17.48 0.28
N ASP A 250 16.93 -17.44 -0.43
CA ASP A 250 17.07 -16.89 -1.80
C ASP A 250 16.17 -17.57 -2.86
N LYS A 251 15.55 -18.70 -2.52
CA LYS A 251 14.56 -19.42 -3.34
C LYS A 251 13.11 -19.03 -3.04
N LEU A 252 12.90 -18.12 -2.10
CA LEU A 252 11.60 -17.71 -1.58
C LEU A 252 11.39 -16.19 -1.62
N ALA A 253 12.46 -15.40 -1.71
CA ALA A 253 12.41 -13.94 -1.76
C ALA A 253 13.71 -13.33 -2.35
N ASN A 254 13.60 -12.12 -2.89
CA ASN A 254 14.75 -11.30 -3.31
C ASN A 254 15.12 -10.34 -2.18
N TYR A 255 16.20 -10.64 -1.45
CA TYR A 255 16.71 -9.86 -0.31
C TYR A 255 18.22 -10.15 -0.11
N ASN A 256 18.85 -9.61 0.92
CA ASN A 256 20.25 -9.92 1.25
C ASN A 256 20.41 -11.29 1.94
N ALA A 257 20.31 -12.38 1.16
CA ALA A 257 20.54 -13.74 1.65
C ALA A 257 22.00 -14.06 2.02
N SER A 258 22.94 -13.11 1.91
CA SER A 258 24.27 -13.26 2.55
C SER A 258 24.20 -13.18 4.09
N ARG A 259 23.05 -12.76 4.63
CA ARG A 259 22.65 -12.88 6.02
C ARG A 259 21.59 -13.96 6.18
N THR A 260 21.51 -14.49 7.41
CA THR A 260 20.60 -15.57 7.80
C THR A 260 19.77 -15.13 9.00
N TYR A 261 18.47 -15.36 8.93
CA TYR A 261 17.53 -15.12 10.02
C TYR A 261 17.52 -16.28 11.03
N ALA A 262 17.62 -17.53 10.59
CA ALA A 262 17.62 -18.70 11.49
C ALA A 262 18.89 -19.57 11.32
N SER A 263 18.73 -20.80 10.86
CA SER A 263 19.80 -21.81 10.68
C SER A 263 19.90 -22.32 9.23
N GLU A 264 19.31 -21.59 8.29
CA GLU A 264 19.40 -21.83 6.85
C GLU A 264 20.81 -21.56 6.30
N PRO A 265 21.18 -22.16 5.16
CA PRO A 265 22.39 -21.76 4.45
C PRO A 265 22.27 -20.33 3.92
N LYS A 266 23.40 -19.62 3.87
CA LYS A 266 23.50 -18.34 3.15
C LYS A 266 23.24 -18.55 1.66
N GLY A 267 22.42 -17.68 1.10
CA GLY A 267 22.09 -17.63 -0.32
C GLY A 267 22.79 -16.49 -1.06
N GLU A 268 22.35 -16.24 -2.29
CA GLU A 268 22.82 -15.09 -3.07
C GLU A 268 22.22 -13.76 -2.59
N ASN A 269 23.06 -12.73 -2.43
CA ASN A 269 22.59 -11.38 -2.13
C ASN A 269 21.88 -10.75 -3.33
N GLY A 270 20.67 -10.24 -3.13
CA GLY A 270 19.97 -9.38 -4.06
C GLY A 270 20.80 -8.12 -4.42
N LYS A 271 20.81 -7.76 -5.70
CA LYS A 271 21.61 -6.64 -6.26
C LYS A 271 20.77 -5.60 -6.99
N GLU A 272 19.51 -5.94 -7.27
CA GLU A 272 18.56 -5.16 -8.05
C GLU A 272 17.14 -5.68 -7.81
N THR A 273 16.13 -4.91 -8.22
CA THR A 273 14.76 -5.42 -8.29
C THR A 273 14.67 -6.49 -9.38
N ILE A 274 13.97 -7.60 -9.12
CA ILE A 274 13.71 -8.63 -10.13
C ILE A 274 12.27 -8.47 -10.66
N PRO A 275 11.92 -9.07 -11.82
CA PRO A 275 10.54 -9.19 -12.28
C PRO A 275 9.62 -9.69 -11.16
N VAL A 276 8.36 -9.27 -11.15
CA VAL A 276 7.41 -9.74 -10.13
C VAL A 276 7.07 -11.22 -10.31
N GLY A 277 6.67 -11.89 -9.23
CA GLY A 277 6.10 -13.23 -9.27
C GLY A 277 7.09 -14.37 -9.52
N GLN A 278 8.40 -14.18 -9.31
CA GLN A 278 9.40 -15.24 -9.52
C GLN A 278 9.48 -16.26 -8.37
N PHE A 279 8.91 -15.93 -7.21
CA PHE A 279 8.85 -16.80 -6.02
C PHE A 279 7.44 -17.36 -5.79
N PRO A 280 7.28 -18.43 -4.99
CA PRO A 280 5.96 -18.94 -4.63
C PRO A 280 5.15 -17.92 -3.81
N PRO A 281 3.82 -17.83 -4.00
CA PRO A 281 2.97 -16.89 -3.26
C PRO A 281 2.61 -17.42 -1.87
N ASN A 282 2.00 -16.56 -1.06
CA ASN A 282 1.35 -16.94 0.19
C ASN A 282 -0.03 -17.59 -0.03
N ALA A 283 -0.69 -18.03 1.05
CA ALA A 283 -1.96 -18.76 1.00
C ALA A 283 -3.15 -17.98 0.42
N PHE A 284 -3.07 -16.65 0.29
CA PHE A 284 -4.05 -15.82 -0.42
C PHE A 284 -3.75 -15.65 -1.92
N GLY A 285 -2.59 -16.13 -2.41
CA GLY A 285 -2.19 -16.02 -3.82
C GLY A 285 -1.46 -14.72 -4.16
N LEU A 286 -0.93 -14.03 -3.15
CA LEU A 286 -0.15 -12.81 -3.29
C LEU A 286 1.35 -13.11 -3.29
N TYR A 287 2.08 -12.36 -4.11
CA TYR A 287 3.50 -12.54 -4.41
C TYR A 287 4.33 -11.37 -3.89
N ASP A 288 5.65 -11.60 -3.74
CA ASP A 288 6.67 -10.58 -3.46
C ASP A 288 6.42 -9.73 -2.20
N LEU A 289 5.68 -10.25 -1.21
CA LEU A 289 5.43 -9.58 0.08
C LEU A 289 6.61 -9.72 1.08
N HIS A 290 7.67 -10.44 0.72
CA HIS A 290 8.96 -10.44 1.41
C HIS A 290 10.05 -10.06 0.41
N GLY A 291 10.71 -8.93 0.63
CA GLY A 291 11.77 -8.43 -0.23
C GLY A 291 11.28 -7.79 -1.55
N ASN A 292 12.14 -7.83 -2.57
CA ASN A 292 12.07 -7.10 -3.84
C ASN A 292 12.00 -5.56 -3.67
N VAL A 293 10.87 -4.98 -3.24
CA VAL A 293 10.72 -3.54 -2.93
C VAL A 293 9.94 -3.31 -1.64
N TRP A 294 10.32 -2.28 -0.90
CA TRP A 294 9.49 -1.77 0.20
C TRP A 294 8.21 -1.19 -0.39
N GLU A 295 7.08 -1.44 0.26
CA GLU A 295 5.78 -0.97 -0.20
C GLU A 295 5.22 0.11 0.72
N TRP A 296 4.92 1.28 0.15
CA TRP A 296 4.18 2.34 0.83
C TRP A 296 2.77 1.86 1.23
N CYS A 297 2.43 2.06 2.51
CA CYS A 297 1.06 1.97 3.01
C CYS A 297 0.44 3.37 3.12
N MET A 298 -0.88 3.43 3.27
CA MET A 298 -1.65 4.67 3.42
C MET A 298 -1.37 5.38 4.76
N ASP A 299 -1.01 4.62 5.79
CA ASP A 299 -0.94 5.04 7.19
C ASP A 299 0.18 6.05 7.47
N ASP A 300 -0.09 6.94 8.41
CA ASP A 300 0.86 7.87 9.00
C ASP A 300 1.71 7.13 10.05
N TRP A 301 2.98 7.51 10.21
CA TRP A 301 3.87 6.77 11.11
C TRP A 301 3.50 6.96 12.59
N HIS A 302 3.36 5.83 13.29
CA HIS A 302 3.13 5.77 14.74
C HIS A 302 4.18 4.85 15.40
N ASP A 303 4.86 5.32 16.46
CA ASP A 303 6.00 4.63 17.10
C ASP A 303 5.65 3.30 17.80
N ASN A 304 4.36 2.97 17.93
CA ASN A 304 3.84 1.72 18.48
C ASN A 304 2.42 1.46 17.91
N TYR A 305 1.72 0.46 18.42
CA TYR A 305 0.31 0.16 18.12
C TYR A 305 -0.68 0.55 19.25
N GLU A 306 -0.28 1.43 20.18
CA GLU A 306 -1.17 1.86 21.26
C GLU A 306 -2.28 2.76 20.71
N ASN A 307 -3.53 2.27 20.80
CA ASN A 307 -4.73 2.88 20.20
C ASN A 307 -4.82 2.76 18.66
N ALA A 308 -4.11 1.81 18.04
CA ALA A 308 -4.22 1.52 16.62
C ALA A 308 -5.66 1.12 16.18
N PRO A 309 -6.10 1.44 14.95
CA PRO A 309 -7.40 1.03 14.43
C PRO A 309 -7.59 -0.49 14.35
N SER A 310 -8.73 -0.98 14.83
CA SER A 310 -9.07 -2.42 14.86
C SER A 310 -10.07 -2.86 13.78
N ASP A 311 -10.36 -2.01 12.80
CA ASP A 311 -11.31 -2.24 11.69
C ASP A 311 -10.65 -2.35 10.30
N GLY A 312 -9.32 -2.43 10.25
CA GLY A 312 -8.52 -2.45 9.01
C GLY A 312 -8.49 -1.12 8.24
N SER A 313 -9.00 -0.01 8.80
CA SER A 313 -8.74 1.32 8.24
C SER A 313 -7.26 1.70 8.33
N ALA A 314 -6.85 2.75 7.61
CA ALA A 314 -5.52 3.34 7.76
C ALA A 314 -5.49 4.24 9.00
N TRP A 315 -4.44 4.14 9.80
CA TRP A 315 -4.19 5.05 10.90
C TRP A 315 -3.66 6.38 10.34
N LEU A 316 -4.50 7.42 10.39
CA LEU A 316 -4.20 8.75 9.89
C LEU A 316 -4.25 9.77 11.03
N ASP A 317 -3.34 10.73 11.01
CA ASP A 317 -3.39 11.91 11.85
C ASP A 317 -4.59 12.81 11.51
N ASN A 318 -5.01 13.67 12.43
CA ASN A 318 -6.27 14.42 12.34
C ASN A 318 -6.35 15.45 11.18
N ASN A 319 -5.26 15.67 10.43
CA ASN A 319 -5.13 16.66 9.36
C ASN A 319 -5.23 16.03 7.95
N GLN A 320 -6.29 15.25 7.71
CA GLN A 320 -6.43 14.42 6.49
C GLN A 320 -6.31 15.20 5.17
N GLU A 321 -6.82 16.43 5.10
CA GLU A 321 -6.78 17.22 3.85
C GLU A 321 -5.37 17.76 3.56
N GLU A 322 -4.65 18.24 4.57
CA GLU A 322 -3.28 18.79 4.43
C GLU A 322 -2.23 17.70 4.20
N ASN A 323 -2.34 16.55 4.86
CA ASN A 323 -1.42 15.41 4.70
C ASN A 323 -1.39 14.84 3.27
N LEU A 324 -2.37 15.20 2.41
CA LEU A 324 -2.50 14.74 1.03
C LEU A 324 -1.99 15.74 -0.02
N ASP A 325 -1.40 16.87 0.37
CA ASP A 325 -0.89 17.89 -0.57
C ASP A 325 0.65 17.90 -0.68
N ALA A 326 1.12 17.41 -1.83
CA ALA A 326 2.55 17.27 -2.12
C ALA A 326 3.31 18.62 -2.13
N GLU A 327 2.66 19.73 -2.49
CA GLU A 327 3.30 21.06 -2.53
C GLU A 327 3.68 21.53 -1.12
N ASN A 328 2.79 21.38 -0.13
CA ASN A 328 3.07 21.67 1.28
C ASN A 328 4.18 20.75 1.84
N SER A 329 4.29 19.53 1.33
CA SER A 329 5.25 18.54 1.85
C SER A 329 6.72 18.86 1.58
N LEU A 330 7.02 19.63 0.51
CA LEU A 330 8.41 19.96 0.14
C LEU A 330 9.06 20.98 1.07
N GLU A 331 8.26 21.85 1.69
CA GLU A 331 8.74 22.80 2.72
C GLU A 331 8.46 22.30 4.15
N SER A 332 7.72 21.20 4.33
CA SER A 332 7.30 20.68 5.64
C SER A 332 8.46 20.46 6.63
N THR A 333 8.49 21.33 7.65
CA THR A 333 9.37 21.24 8.81
C THR A 333 8.64 20.58 9.97
N GLU A 334 9.38 20.18 11.00
CA GLU A 334 8.81 19.63 12.25
C GLU A 334 7.92 20.64 13.02
N LYS A 335 7.83 21.89 12.56
CA LYS A 335 6.98 22.94 13.15
C LYS A 335 5.55 22.94 12.61
N ASP A 336 5.32 22.31 11.46
CA ASP A 336 4.08 22.45 10.70
C ASP A 336 3.04 21.39 11.10
N GLY A 337 3.29 20.65 12.19
CA GLY A 337 2.36 19.72 12.84
C GLY A 337 2.12 18.40 12.08
N ASN A 338 2.25 18.41 10.76
CA ASN A 338 1.96 17.28 9.89
C ASN A 338 3.11 16.26 9.87
N ASN A 339 2.77 15.01 10.14
CA ASN A 339 3.69 13.86 10.17
C ASN A 339 4.27 13.61 8.76
N PRO A 340 5.59 13.73 8.53
CA PRO A 340 6.17 13.63 7.18
C PRO A 340 6.54 12.18 6.78
N TYR A 341 6.14 11.20 7.59
CA TYR A 341 6.44 9.78 7.42
C TYR A 341 5.16 8.97 7.26
N SER A 342 5.15 8.09 6.28
CA SER A 342 4.16 7.00 6.18
C SER A 342 4.85 5.65 6.32
N VAL A 343 4.04 4.66 6.70
CA VAL A 343 4.50 3.29 6.89
C VAL A 343 4.99 2.68 5.57
N MET A 344 6.11 1.95 5.65
CA MET A 344 6.59 1.03 4.62
C MET A 344 6.69 -0.39 5.17
N ARG A 345 6.34 -1.40 4.36
CA ARG A 345 6.38 -2.83 4.73
C ARG A 345 7.08 -3.70 3.66
N GLY A 346 7.39 -4.95 4.01
CA GLY A 346 7.89 -5.98 3.09
C GLY A 346 9.41 -6.21 3.05
N GLY A 347 10.24 -5.22 3.39
CA GLY A 347 11.67 -5.29 3.08
C GLY A 347 11.96 -4.98 1.61
N SER A 348 13.19 -5.18 1.14
CA SER A 348 13.52 -5.02 -0.29
C SER A 348 14.79 -5.79 -0.67
N TRP A 349 15.12 -5.83 -1.96
CA TRP A 349 16.23 -6.61 -2.53
C TRP A 349 17.59 -6.46 -1.83
N GLY A 350 17.91 -5.29 -1.26
CA GLY A 350 19.19 -5.01 -0.62
C GLY A 350 19.20 -5.07 0.91
N TYR A 351 18.12 -5.51 1.56
CA TYR A 351 17.98 -5.52 3.02
C TYR A 351 18.11 -6.93 3.61
N ASP A 352 18.59 -6.98 4.86
CA ASP A 352 18.76 -8.21 5.63
C ASP A 352 17.38 -8.84 5.97
N PRO A 353 17.26 -10.17 6.18
CA PRO A 353 15.96 -10.86 6.24
C PRO A 353 15.07 -10.47 7.44
N ASP A 354 15.65 -9.92 8.51
CA ASP A 354 14.92 -9.34 9.63
C ASP A 354 14.00 -8.18 9.19
N TYR A 355 14.40 -7.40 8.18
CA TYR A 355 13.58 -6.36 7.56
C TYR A 355 12.47 -6.90 6.65
N CYS A 356 12.53 -8.18 6.29
CA CYS A 356 11.55 -8.83 5.43
C CYS A 356 10.47 -9.57 6.25
N ARG A 357 10.41 -9.40 7.58
CA ARG A 357 9.39 -10.05 8.43
C ARG A 357 8.01 -9.44 8.20
N SER A 358 6.99 -10.29 8.27
CA SER A 358 5.57 -9.92 8.14
C SER A 358 5.17 -8.79 9.11
N ALA A 359 5.71 -8.79 10.33
CA ALA A 359 5.43 -7.78 11.35
C ALA A 359 6.19 -6.45 11.19
N LEU A 360 7.30 -6.41 10.43
CA LEU A 360 8.22 -5.27 10.52
C LEU A 360 7.72 -4.04 9.78
N ARG A 361 7.69 -2.95 10.54
CA ARG A 361 7.25 -1.61 10.16
C ARG A 361 8.47 -0.71 9.97
N ASN A 362 8.52 0.07 8.89
CA ASN A 362 9.63 0.96 8.58
C ASN A 362 9.14 2.37 8.23
N ASN A 363 9.88 3.40 8.67
CA ASN A 363 9.64 4.82 8.40
C ASN A 363 10.90 5.58 7.96
N TYR A 364 12.00 4.90 7.65
CA TYR A 364 13.32 5.52 7.50
C TYR A 364 13.38 6.66 6.43
N PHE A 365 12.46 6.66 5.48
CA PHE A 365 12.32 7.68 4.45
C PHE A 365 11.02 8.48 4.62
N ARG A 366 11.13 9.82 4.61
CA ARG A 366 9.98 10.73 4.49
C ARG A 366 9.21 10.51 3.18
N ARG A 367 7.89 10.78 3.19
CA ARG A 367 6.96 10.62 2.05
C ARG A 367 7.43 11.21 0.71
N VAL A 368 8.30 12.22 0.73
CA VAL A 368 8.81 12.94 -0.45
C VAL A 368 9.95 12.22 -1.20
N PHE A 369 10.66 11.28 -0.56
CA PHE A 369 11.89 10.71 -1.14
C PHE A 369 11.63 9.64 -2.23
N ARG A 370 12.42 9.72 -3.31
CA ARG A 370 12.41 8.79 -4.45
C ARG A 370 13.63 7.88 -4.42
N ILE A 371 13.54 6.76 -3.69
CA ILE A 371 14.65 5.81 -3.49
C ILE A 371 14.39 4.52 -4.28
N TYR A 372 15.44 3.92 -4.84
CA TYR A 372 15.39 2.72 -5.70
C TYR A 372 15.11 1.39 -4.95
N TYR A 373 14.73 1.49 -3.67
CA TYR A 373 14.21 0.39 -2.86
C TYR A 373 12.69 0.51 -2.62
N LEU A 374 12.06 1.64 -2.98
CA LEU A 374 10.68 1.97 -2.62
C LEU A 374 9.76 1.89 -3.84
N GLY A 375 8.75 1.04 -3.74
CA GLY A 375 7.61 0.92 -4.63
C GLY A 375 6.31 0.87 -3.83
N PHE A 376 5.28 0.22 -4.36
CA PHE A 376 3.99 0.02 -3.70
C PHE A 376 3.18 -1.06 -4.41
N ARG A 377 2.16 -1.59 -3.73
CA ARG A 377 1.00 -2.24 -4.36
C ARG A 377 -0.28 -1.47 -4.06
N VAL A 378 -1.35 -1.78 -4.78
CA VAL A 378 -2.65 -1.12 -4.61
C VAL A 378 -3.67 -2.09 -4.01
N VAL A 379 -4.69 -1.51 -3.37
CA VAL A 379 -5.94 -2.21 -3.05
C VAL A 379 -7.09 -1.57 -3.80
N CYS A 380 -8.07 -2.38 -4.18
CA CYS A 380 -9.40 -1.92 -4.57
C CYS A 380 -10.36 -2.30 -3.45
N VAL A 381 -11.04 -1.32 -2.85
CA VAL A 381 -12.01 -1.56 -1.77
C VAL A 381 -13.44 -1.38 -2.25
N PHE A 382 -14.37 -2.03 -1.58
CA PHE A 382 -15.78 -1.74 -1.73
C PHE A 382 -16.11 -0.51 -0.90
N GLY A 383 -16.83 0.45 -1.49
CA GLY A 383 -17.24 1.68 -0.79
C GLY A 383 -18.04 1.33 0.47
N ARG A 384 -17.53 1.73 1.65
CA ARG A 384 -18.18 1.51 2.93
C ARG A 384 -19.54 2.23 2.94
N THR A 385 -20.63 1.49 3.14
CA THR A 385 -21.89 2.09 3.59
C THR A 385 -21.70 2.65 5.00
N LEU A 386 -21.89 3.96 5.15
CA LEU A 386 -21.84 4.71 6.41
C LEU A 386 -23.18 4.65 7.15
#